data_AF-A0A3M1QI72-F1
#
_entry.id   AF-A0A3M1QI72-F1
#
_cell.length_a   1.000
_cell.length_b   1.000
_cell.length_c   1.000
_cell.angle_alpha   90.00
_cell.angle_beta   90.00
_cell.angle_gamma   90.00
#
_symmetry.space_group_name_H-M   'P 1'
#
loop_
_entity.id
_entity.type
_entity.pdbx_description
1 polymer ?
#
loop_
_entity_poly.entity_id
_entity_poly.type
_entity_poly.pdbx_seq_one_letter_code
_entity_poly.pdbx_strand_id
1 'polypeptide(L)'
;MEMPFHLKTIPAASLEILRYFGANSITSTHYNDLMRGAGLSEAALQKGLEGLVTERYLEDDDNQTYTLTERGQNSISELASYDAATSDDGASDRSASDESVAEASATSDAGQVVELPFHLRTLPPEALTVMRHMATLPEPNIHYDDLFDQLDLGERTFGKVIRRLVTKGYANMVADQVYALSDRGTLAVQELARYDAAIRQGGVDVGDTSIVADTVTRRLVLVLPSRLVAGQSAKARIGFNAADADNTLPEETDVVVRTSVLNGEPSSAKDHALTLQNDAAHFALDILPGQYTQIRLRVEVFQLWPNPEDITPIGGMYVDADVHADGEPGASQVAYGIDIDLNV
;
A
#
# COMPACT_ATOMS: atom_id res chain seq x y z
N MET A 1 -17.62 22.30 -11.41
CA MET A 1 -16.64 21.68 -12.35
C MET A 1 -15.69 20.83 -11.52
N GLU A 2 -15.43 19.58 -11.87
CA GLU A 2 -14.50 18.74 -11.10
C GLU A 2 -13.05 18.96 -11.52
N MET A 3 -12.12 18.89 -10.57
CA MET A 3 -10.68 18.95 -10.84
C MET A 3 -10.26 17.70 -11.64
N PRO A 4 -9.47 17.86 -12.72
CA PRO A 4 -8.92 16.73 -13.48
C PRO A 4 -8.21 15.71 -12.57
N PHE A 5 -8.41 14.43 -12.84
CA PHE A 5 -7.95 13.34 -11.96
C PHE A 5 -6.43 13.38 -11.68
N HIS A 6 -5.63 13.68 -12.70
CA HIS A 6 -4.17 13.74 -12.55
C HIS A 6 -3.70 14.94 -11.71
N LEU A 7 -4.52 15.98 -11.54
CA LEU A 7 -4.24 17.11 -10.66
C LEU A 7 -4.64 16.81 -9.20
N LYS A 8 -5.69 15.98 -9.00
CA LYS A 8 -6.12 15.53 -7.65
C LYS A 8 -5.04 14.73 -6.91
N THR A 9 -4.14 14.07 -7.65
CA THR A 9 -3.03 13.28 -7.09
C THR A 9 -1.77 14.09 -6.80
N ILE A 10 -1.70 15.34 -7.27
CA ILE A 10 -0.53 16.21 -7.07
C ILE A 10 -0.57 16.79 -5.64
N PRO A 11 0.55 16.78 -4.89
CA PRO A 11 0.61 17.41 -3.58
C PRO A 11 0.21 18.89 -3.62
N ALA A 12 -0.46 19.38 -2.58
CA ALA A 12 -0.92 20.78 -2.52
C ALA A 12 0.20 21.80 -2.78
N ALA A 13 1.40 21.60 -2.24
CA ALA A 13 2.55 22.48 -2.48
C ALA A 13 2.97 22.54 -3.96
N SER A 14 2.87 21.42 -4.69
CA SER A 14 3.15 21.35 -6.12
C SER A 14 2.09 22.09 -6.94
N LEU A 15 0.82 22.03 -6.52
CA LEU A 15 -0.26 22.82 -7.15
C LEU A 15 -0.03 24.33 -6.97
N GLU A 16 0.40 24.78 -5.79
CA GLU A 16 0.73 26.19 -5.54
C GLU A 16 1.89 26.69 -6.40
N ILE A 17 2.91 25.85 -6.64
CA ILE A 17 4.00 26.18 -7.57
C ILE A 17 3.45 26.34 -9.00
N LEU A 18 2.63 25.40 -9.49
CA LEU A 18 2.04 25.52 -10.84
C LEU A 18 1.15 26.76 -10.96
N ARG A 19 0.37 27.09 -9.92
CA ARG A 19 -0.42 28.33 -9.85
C ARG A 19 0.47 29.57 -9.93
N TYR A 20 1.62 29.58 -9.26
CA TYR A 20 2.58 30.68 -9.35
C TYR A 20 3.09 30.88 -10.78
N PHE A 21 3.45 29.80 -11.48
CA PHE A 21 3.86 29.88 -12.89
C PHE A 21 2.72 30.43 -13.78
N GLY A 22 1.50 29.94 -13.60
CA GLY A 22 0.32 30.39 -14.35
C GLY A 22 -0.02 31.86 -14.10
N ALA A 23 -0.07 32.28 -12.83
CA ALA A 23 -0.41 33.65 -12.45
C ALA A 23 0.59 34.69 -12.99
N ASN A 24 1.86 34.32 -13.12
CA ASN A 24 2.91 35.22 -13.62
C ASN A 24 3.19 35.06 -15.12
N SER A 25 2.52 34.11 -15.80
CA SER A 25 2.75 33.81 -17.23
C SER A 25 4.23 33.56 -17.55
N ILE A 26 4.96 32.92 -16.64
CA ILE A 26 6.38 32.60 -16.79
C ILE A 26 6.55 31.14 -17.21
N THR A 27 7.57 30.85 -18.02
CA THR A 27 7.91 29.49 -18.46
C THR A 27 9.13 28.94 -17.76
N SER A 28 9.94 29.78 -17.13
CA SER A 28 11.16 29.40 -16.42
C SER A 28 11.44 30.38 -15.29
N THR A 29 11.92 29.91 -14.15
CA THR A 29 12.25 30.75 -12.99
C THR A 29 13.25 30.07 -12.05
N HIS A 30 14.03 30.88 -11.34
CA HIS A 30 15.04 30.40 -10.40
C HIS A 30 14.40 30.07 -9.04
N TYR A 31 14.95 29.08 -8.32
CA TYR A 31 14.49 28.64 -6.99
C TYR A 31 14.20 29.80 -6.00
N ASN A 32 15.14 30.75 -5.89
CA ASN A 32 15.00 31.93 -5.04
C ASN A 32 13.79 32.81 -5.35
N ASP A 33 13.36 32.89 -6.61
CA ASP A 33 12.18 33.67 -7.01
C ASP A 33 10.89 32.94 -6.62
N LEU A 34 10.87 31.61 -6.79
CA LEU A 34 9.77 30.75 -6.30
C LEU A 34 9.61 30.85 -4.78
N MET A 35 10.72 30.85 -4.03
CA MET A 35 10.69 30.98 -2.57
C MET A 35 10.06 32.30 -2.12
N ARG A 36 10.26 33.38 -2.87
CA ARG A 36 9.67 34.69 -2.57
C ARG A 36 8.21 34.79 -3.04
N GLY A 37 7.89 34.15 -4.16
CA GLY A 37 6.64 34.37 -4.88
C GLY A 37 5.52 33.37 -4.59
N ALA A 38 5.84 32.10 -4.31
CA ALA A 38 4.83 31.05 -4.10
C ALA A 38 4.24 31.03 -2.68
N GLY A 39 4.82 31.78 -1.73
CA GLY A 39 4.34 31.84 -0.33
C GLY A 39 4.50 30.53 0.45
N LEU A 40 5.34 29.60 -0.04
CA LEU A 40 5.61 28.31 0.58
C LEU A 40 6.81 28.40 1.53
N SER A 41 6.84 27.54 2.56
CA SER A 41 8.07 27.32 3.33
C SER A 41 9.12 26.60 2.48
N GLU A 42 10.40 26.77 2.81
CA GLU A 42 11.52 26.16 2.08
C GLU A 42 11.35 24.63 1.91
N ALA A 43 10.99 23.94 2.99
CA ALA A 43 10.76 22.49 2.97
C ALA A 43 9.55 22.09 2.10
N ALA A 44 8.47 22.88 2.12
CA ALA A 44 7.30 22.62 1.29
C ALA A 44 7.60 22.89 -0.19
N LEU A 45 8.36 23.95 -0.49
CA LEU A 45 8.80 24.29 -1.84
C LEU A 45 9.71 23.19 -2.40
N GLN A 46 10.71 22.74 -1.65
CA GLN A 46 11.63 21.69 -2.08
C GLN A 46 10.89 20.38 -2.39
N LYS A 47 10.03 19.93 -1.48
CA LYS A 47 9.22 18.73 -1.69
C LYS A 47 8.24 18.88 -2.87
N GLY A 48 7.68 20.08 -3.05
CA GLY A 48 6.80 20.40 -4.16
C GLY A 48 7.50 20.34 -5.51
N LEU A 49 8.71 20.91 -5.59
CA LEU A 49 9.56 20.89 -6.79
C LEU A 49 10.04 19.48 -7.12
N GLU A 50 10.50 18.71 -6.14
CA GLU A 50 10.92 17.32 -6.34
C GLU A 50 9.80 16.47 -6.96
N GLY A 51 8.57 16.63 -6.48
CA GLY A 51 7.40 15.97 -7.05
C GLY A 51 7.12 16.40 -8.50
N LEU A 52 7.17 17.71 -8.78
CA LEU A 52 6.92 18.24 -10.13
C LEU A 52 7.99 17.82 -11.15
N VAL A 53 9.25 17.74 -10.74
CA VAL A 53 10.35 17.27 -11.58
C VAL A 53 10.23 15.77 -11.83
N THR A 54 9.97 14.98 -10.79
CA THR A 54 9.78 13.52 -10.89
C THR A 54 8.66 13.17 -11.87
N GLU A 55 7.55 13.90 -11.80
CA GLU A 55 6.37 13.69 -12.66
C GLU A 55 6.44 14.45 -14.01
N ARG A 56 7.59 15.06 -14.32
CA ARG A 56 7.86 15.78 -15.58
C ARG A 56 6.91 16.95 -15.88
N TYR A 57 6.43 17.65 -14.85
CA TYR A 57 5.77 18.96 -15.02
C TYR A 57 6.80 20.10 -15.12
N LEU A 58 7.96 19.92 -14.49
CA LEU A 58 9.10 20.83 -14.54
C LEU A 58 10.36 20.05 -14.95
N GLU A 59 11.29 20.76 -15.58
CA GLU A 59 12.68 20.36 -15.75
C GLU A 59 13.55 21.26 -14.87
N ASP A 60 14.52 20.67 -14.16
CA ASP A 60 15.51 21.39 -13.36
C ASP A 60 16.85 21.43 -14.13
N ASP A 61 17.58 22.53 -14.00
CA ASP A 61 18.94 22.67 -14.53
C ASP A 61 19.97 22.79 -13.41
N ASP A 62 21.26 22.71 -13.76
CA ASP A 62 22.35 22.78 -12.77
C ASP A 62 22.40 24.13 -12.00
N ASN A 63 21.66 25.14 -12.46
CA ASN A 63 21.59 26.47 -11.87
C ASN A 63 20.31 26.69 -11.03
N GLN A 64 19.63 25.62 -10.60
CA GLN A 64 18.38 25.70 -9.82
C GLN A 64 17.28 26.49 -10.54
N THR A 65 17.28 26.43 -11.88
CA THR A 65 16.25 27.04 -12.71
C THR A 65 15.27 25.97 -13.15
N TYR A 66 13.99 26.22 -12.85
CA TYR A 66 12.91 25.31 -13.15
C TYR A 66 12.15 25.79 -14.37
N THR A 67 12.07 24.96 -15.41
CA THR A 67 11.41 25.26 -16.68
C THR A 67 10.17 24.37 -16.87
N LEU A 68 9.05 24.96 -17.27
CA LEU A 68 7.82 24.23 -17.57
C LEU A 68 7.98 23.34 -18.81
N THR A 69 7.63 22.07 -18.65
CA THR A 69 7.42 21.18 -19.78
C THR A 69 6.08 21.46 -20.45
N GLU A 70 5.83 20.87 -21.62
CA GLU A 70 4.52 20.91 -22.27
C GLU A 70 3.40 20.36 -21.35
N ARG A 71 3.69 19.30 -20.60
CA ARG A 71 2.77 18.74 -19.60
C ARG A 71 2.45 19.75 -18.50
N GLY A 72 3.47 20.47 -17.99
CA GLY A 72 3.30 21.54 -17.02
C GLY A 72 2.39 22.66 -17.54
N GLN A 73 2.60 23.10 -18.78
CA GLN A 73 1.80 24.16 -19.40
C GLN A 73 0.32 23.77 -19.57
N ASN A 74 0.06 22.54 -20.02
CA ASN A 74 -1.31 22.02 -20.15
C ASN A 74 -2.01 21.98 -18.78
N SER A 75 -1.30 21.51 -17.76
CA SER A 75 -1.81 21.40 -16.39
C SER A 75 -2.16 22.76 -15.78
N ILE A 76 -1.38 23.79 -16.08
CA ILE A 76 -1.67 25.17 -15.67
C ILE A 76 -2.97 25.66 -16.30
N SER A 77 -3.20 25.38 -17.58
CA SER A 77 -4.42 25.79 -18.30
C SER A 77 -5.68 25.11 -17.72
N GLU A 78 -5.55 23.84 -17.36
CA GLU A 78 -6.61 23.09 -16.69
C GLU A 78 -6.88 23.60 -15.26
N LEU A 79 -5.83 23.88 -14.48
CA LEU A 79 -5.94 24.46 -13.14
C LEU A 79 -6.63 25.83 -13.18
N ALA A 80 -6.26 26.68 -14.13
CA ALA A 80 -6.88 28.00 -14.30
C ALA A 80 -8.39 27.88 -14.62
N SER A 81 -8.76 26.91 -15.45
CA SER A 81 -10.17 26.65 -15.78
C SER A 81 -10.98 26.19 -14.56
N TYR A 82 -10.38 25.34 -13.73
CA TYR A 82 -10.98 24.86 -12.48
C TYR A 82 -11.13 25.99 -11.43
N ASP A 83 -10.09 26.80 -11.23
CA ASP A 83 -10.10 27.91 -10.27
C ASP A 83 -11.11 29.00 -10.70
N ALA A 84 -11.28 29.24 -12.01
CA ALA A 84 -12.31 30.13 -12.53
C ALA A 84 -13.74 29.58 -12.28
N ALA A 85 -13.96 28.28 -12.49
CA ALA A 85 -15.27 27.67 -12.28
C ALA A 85 -15.68 27.58 -10.79
N THR A 86 -14.72 27.55 -9.87
CA THR A 86 -14.98 27.46 -8.43
C THR A 86 -15.08 28.81 -7.73
N SER A 87 -14.56 29.88 -8.33
CA SER A 87 -14.68 31.25 -7.81
C SER A 87 -16.05 31.90 -8.08
N ASP A 88 -16.80 31.41 -9.06
CA ASP A 88 -18.13 31.96 -9.44
C ASP A 88 -19.29 31.42 -8.57
N ASP A 89 -19.12 30.28 -7.90
CA ASP A 89 -20.15 29.64 -7.05
C ASP A 89 -20.30 30.28 -5.65
N GLY A 90 -19.52 31.33 -5.36
CA GLY A 90 -19.42 31.94 -4.03
C GLY A 90 -20.21 33.23 -3.79
N ALA A 91 -20.91 33.78 -4.80
CA ALA A 91 -21.50 35.12 -4.70
C ALA A 91 -23.01 35.23 -5.02
N SER A 92 -23.76 34.13 -5.01
CA SER A 92 -25.23 34.19 -5.08
C SER A 92 -25.90 33.70 -3.79
N ASP A 93 -26.33 34.70 -3.03
CA ASP A 93 -27.64 34.78 -2.37
C ASP A 93 -28.09 33.63 -1.44
N ARG A 94 -27.90 33.87 -0.14
CA ARG A 94 -28.67 33.21 0.92
C ARG A 94 -30.11 33.71 0.88
N SER A 95 -31.04 32.90 0.40
CA SER A 95 -32.46 33.04 0.74
C SER A 95 -33.10 31.67 0.98
N ALA A 96 -33.86 31.63 2.07
CA ALA A 96 -34.47 30.45 2.66
C ALA A 96 -35.84 30.11 2.05
N SER A 97 -36.07 28.80 1.84
CA SER A 97 -37.37 28.08 1.82
C SER A 97 -37.02 26.61 1.51
N ASP A 98 -37.21 25.63 2.39
CA ASP A 98 -38.46 24.99 2.82
C ASP A 98 -39.25 24.28 1.69
N GLU A 99 -39.72 23.07 2.03
CA GLU A 99 -40.59 22.11 1.31
C GLU A 99 -40.07 21.10 0.25
N SER A 100 -39.89 19.87 0.76
CA SER A 100 -40.53 18.58 0.37
C SER A 100 -40.41 17.95 -1.04
N VAL A 101 -39.85 16.73 -1.02
CA VAL A 101 -40.29 15.43 -1.61
C VAL A 101 -40.65 15.36 -3.10
N ALA A 102 -39.82 14.63 -3.87
CA ALA A 102 -40.30 13.63 -4.83
C ALA A 102 -39.20 12.61 -5.16
N GLU A 103 -39.54 11.33 -5.00
CA GLU A 103 -38.81 10.16 -5.50
C GLU A 103 -38.57 10.25 -7.01
N ALA A 104 -37.33 9.97 -7.42
CA ALA A 104 -37.03 9.44 -8.74
C ALA A 104 -35.85 8.48 -8.61
N SER A 105 -36.16 7.18 -8.55
CA SER A 105 -35.21 6.10 -8.79
C SER A 105 -34.61 6.25 -10.18
N ALA A 106 -33.39 6.76 -10.26
CA ALA A 106 -32.49 6.53 -11.39
C ALA A 106 -31.42 5.57 -10.91
N THR A 107 -31.49 4.33 -11.39
CA THR A 107 -30.41 3.35 -11.31
C THR A 107 -29.21 3.92 -12.08
N SER A 108 -28.36 4.69 -11.40
CA SER A 108 -27.03 4.99 -11.90
C SER A 108 -26.21 3.72 -11.71
N ASP A 109 -26.03 3.01 -12.81
CA ASP A 109 -24.94 2.07 -13.01
C ASP A 109 -23.64 2.85 -12.77
N ALA A 110 -23.19 2.83 -11.52
CA ALA A 110 -21.98 3.50 -11.08
C ALA A 110 -20.84 2.68 -11.67
N GLY A 111 -20.35 3.11 -12.85
CA GLY A 111 -19.22 2.50 -13.53
C GLY A 111 -18.08 2.27 -12.53
N GLN A 112 -17.91 1.01 -12.18
CA GLN A 112 -16.95 0.60 -11.18
C GLN A 112 -15.57 0.88 -11.77
N VAL A 113 -14.80 1.74 -11.10
CA VAL A 113 -13.45 2.09 -11.52
C VAL A 113 -12.61 0.82 -11.43
N VAL A 114 -12.12 0.34 -12.57
CA VAL A 114 -11.18 -0.79 -12.60
C VAL A 114 -9.90 -0.30 -11.92
N GLU A 115 -9.67 -0.73 -10.68
CA GLU A 115 -8.47 -0.41 -9.94
C GLU A 115 -7.41 -1.50 -10.11
N LEU A 116 -6.14 -1.08 -10.18
CA LEU A 116 -5.02 -2.00 -10.20
C LEU A 116 -4.94 -2.76 -8.85
N PRO A 117 -4.71 -4.08 -8.82
CA PRO A 117 -4.57 -4.84 -7.58
C PRO A 117 -3.57 -4.22 -6.60
N PHE A 118 -3.89 -4.26 -5.30
CA PHE A 118 -3.13 -3.56 -4.26
C PHE A 118 -1.63 -3.91 -4.27
N HIS A 119 -1.30 -5.20 -4.42
CA HIS A 119 0.09 -5.64 -4.41
C HIS A 119 0.89 -5.10 -5.61
N LEU A 120 0.25 -4.85 -6.75
CA LEU A 120 0.86 -4.22 -7.93
C LEU A 120 0.93 -2.69 -7.79
N ARG A 121 -0.04 -2.05 -7.13
CA ARG A 121 -0.01 -0.61 -6.81
C ARG A 121 1.18 -0.21 -5.94
N THR A 122 1.70 -1.14 -5.14
CA THR A 122 2.89 -0.89 -4.29
C THR A 122 4.22 -0.96 -5.07
N LEU A 123 4.20 -1.39 -6.33
CA LEU A 123 5.38 -1.43 -7.18
C LEU A 123 5.56 -0.09 -7.92
N PRO A 124 6.81 0.33 -8.18
CA PRO A 124 7.07 1.44 -9.08
C PRO A 124 6.53 1.15 -10.48
N PRO A 125 6.06 2.16 -11.24
CA PRO A 125 5.53 1.96 -12.59
C PRO A 125 6.55 1.32 -13.55
N GLU A 126 7.84 1.61 -13.36
CA GLU A 126 8.93 0.99 -14.14
C GLU A 126 9.03 -0.52 -13.87
N ALA A 127 8.70 -0.98 -12.66
CA ALA A 127 8.68 -2.40 -12.34
C ALA A 127 7.57 -3.15 -13.07
N LEU A 128 6.39 -2.52 -13.18
CA LEU A 128 5.29 -3.07 -13.98
C LEU A 128 5.69 -3.14 -15.46
N THR A 129 6.45 -2.16 -15.94
CA THR A 129 6.97 -2.14 -17.33
C THR A 129 7.95 -3.28 -17.58
N VAL A 130 8.92 -3.50 -16.69
CA VAL A 130 9.84 -4.65 -16.75
C VAL A 130 9.07 -5.96 -16.77
N MET A 131 8.09 -6.15 -15.88
CA MET A 131 7.29 -7.38 -15.82
C MET A 131 6.49 -7.62 -17.10
N ARG A 132 5.84 -6.59 -17.65
CA ARG A 132 5.13 -6.68 -18.94
C ARG A 132 6.07 -7.10 -20.06
N HIS A 133 7.26 -6.51 -20.11
CA HIS A 133 8.24 -6.83 -21.14
C HIS A 133 8.75 -8.28 -21.01
N MET A 134 9.14 -8.71 -19.80
CA MET A 134 9.58 -10.09 -19.56
C MET A 134 8.54 -11.12 -20.00
N ALA A 135 7.25 -10.82 -19.83
CA ALA A 135 6.18 -11.70 -20.26
C ALA A 135 5.95 -11.79 -21.77
N THR A 136 6.47 -10.83 -22.54
CA THR A 136 6.39 -10.84 -24.00
C THR A 136 7.52 -11.62 -24.67
N LEU A 137 8.55 -11.99 -23.90
CA LEU A 137 9.71 -12.68 -24.41
C LEU A 137 9.39 -14.15 -24.74
N PRO A 138 9.96 -14.70 -25.82
CA PRO A 138 9.76 -16.10 -26.18
C PRO A 138 10.49 -17.06 -25.23
N GLU A 139 11.55 -16.58 -24.57
CA GLU A 139 12.33 -17.36 -23.62
C GLU A 139 12.03 -16.88 -22.18
N PRO A 140 11.88 -17.81 -21.21
CA PRO A 140 11.53 -17.45 -19.83
C PRO A 140 12.70 -16.81 -19.06
N ASN A 141 13.91 -16.92 -19.59
CA ASN A 141 15.14 -16.44 -18.97
C ASN A 141 15.72 -15.33 -19.85
N ILE A 142 16.04 -14.17 -19.28
CA ILE A 142 16.66 -13.05 -19.99
C ILE A 142 17.86 -12.50 -19.23
N HIS A 143 18.93 -12.18 -19.97
CA HIS A 143 20.11 -11.54 -19.39
C HIS A 143 19.84 -10.08 -19.03
N TYR A 144 20.55 -9.57 -18.03
CA TYR A 144 20.43 -8.20 -17.53
C TYR A 144 20.58 -7.17 -18.66
N ASP A 145 21.63 -7.30 -19.47
CA ASP A 145 21.93 -6.38 -20.57
C ASP A 145 20.82 -6.38 -21.63
N ASP A 146 20.33 -7.56 -22.01
CA ASP A 146 19.25 -7.68 -23.00
C ASP A 146 17.95 -7.06 -22.48
N LEU A 147 17.65 -7.25 -21.19
CA LEU A 147 16.47 -6.69 -20.54
C LEU A 147 16.60 -5.17 -20.37
N PHE A 148 17.81 -4.69 -20.05
CA PHE A 148 18.14 -3.27 -19.89
C PHE A 148 18.02 -2.50 -21.20
N ASP A 149 18.65 -3.01 -22.27
CA ASP A 149 18.72 -2.38 -23.58
C ASP A 149 17.34 -2.18 -24.22
N GLN A 150 16.37 -3.05 -23.88
CA GLN A 150 15.02 -3.02 -24.46
C GLN A 150 14.04 -2.06 -23.77
N LEU A 151 14.37 -1.57 -22.57
CA LEU A 151 13.39 -0.87 -21.72
C LEU A 151 13.55 0.65 -21.65
N ASP A 152 14.57 1.24 -22.28
CA ASP A 152 14.89 2.68 -22.25
C ASP A 152 14.87 3.27 -20.82
N LEU A 153 15.30 2.47 -19.85
CA LEU A 153 15.43 2.89 -18.46
C LEU A 153 16.88 3.28 -18.20
N GLY A 154 17.11 4.31 -17.38
CA GLY A 154 18.47 4.59 -16.90
C GLY A 154 19.01 3.44 -16.05
N GLU A 155 20.29 3.11 -16.18
CA GLU A 155 20.95 1.97 -15.50
C GLU A 155 20.67 1.94 -14.00
N ARG A 156 20.75 3.11 -13.35
CA ARG A 156 20.46 3.25 -11.92
C ARG A 156 19.01 2.93 -11.56
N THR A 157 18.06 3.30 -12.42
CA THR A 157 16.63 3.03 -12.21
C THR A 157 16.35 1.54 -12.45
N PHE A 158 16.86 0.99 -13.55
CA PHE A 158 16.71 -0.43 -13.87
C PHE A 158 17.26 -1.33 -12.77
N GLY A 159 18.48 -1.07 -12.28
CA GLY A 159 19.08 -1.82 -11.19
C GLY A 159 18.27 -1.80 -9.88
N LYS A 160 17.60 -0.68 -9.57
CA LYS A 160 16.68 -0.61 -8.41
C LYS A 160 15.41 -1.43 -8.65
N VAL A 161 14.87 -1.35 -9.85
CA VAL A 161 13.64 -2.04 -10.24
C VAL A 161 13.83 -3.55 -10.21
N ILE A 162 14.84 -4.08 -10.91
CA ILE A 162 15.07 -5.53 -10.96
C ILE A 162 15.36 -6.09 -9.57
N ARG A 163 16.15 -5.37 -8.75
CA ARG A 163 16.38 -5.75 -7.35
C ARG A 163 15.07 -5.79 -6.56
N ARG A 164 14.17 -4.83 -6.76
CA ARG A 164 12.88 -4.80 -6.05
C ARG A 164 11.96 -5.93 -6.50
N LEU A 165 11.94 -6.26 -7.79
CA LEU A 165 11.19 -7.41 -8.32
C LEU A 165 11.70 -8.72 -7.71
N VAL A 166 13.02 -8.89 -7.63
CA VAL A 166 13.63 -10.05 -6.96
C VAL A 166 13.32 -10.08 -5.47
N THR A 167 13.52 -8.97 -4.77
CA THR A 167 13.27 -8.88 -3.32
C THR A 167 11.80 -9.10 -2.94
N LYS A 168 10.87 -8.77 -3.84
CA LYS A 168 9.43 -8.95 -3.63
C LYS A 168 8.90 -10.27 -4.19
N GLY A 169 9.78 -11.13 -4.72
CA GLY A 169 9.45 -12.46 -5.22
C GLY A 169 8.68 -12.45 -6.55
N TYR A 170 8.73 -11.38 -7.35
CA TYR A 170 8.13 -11.34 -8.70
C TYR A 170 9.09 -11.81 -9.80
N ALA A 171 10.40 -11.85 -9.52
CA ALA A 171 11.40 -12.36 -10.43
C ALA A 171 12.45 -13.16 -9.65
N ASN A 172 13.05 -14.14 -10.29
CA ASN A 172 14.13 -14.95 -9.75
C ASN A 172 15.39 -14.74 -10.58
N MET A 173 16.55 -14.70 -9.93
CA MET A 173 17.85 -14.69 -10.60
C MET A 173 18.33 -16.14 -10.74
N VAL A 174 18.18 -16.72 -11.92
CA VAL A 174 18.42 -18.15 -12.17
C VAL A 174 19.88 -18.47 -12.50
N ALA A 175 20.61 -17.49 -13.01
CA ALA A 175 22.06 -17.54 -13.21
C ALA A 175 22.66 -16.13 -13.03
N ASP A 176 23.97 -15.99 -13.21
CA ASP A 176 24.62 -14.68 -13.10
C ASP A 176 23.99 -13.70 -14.09
N GLN A 177 23.33 -12.67 -13.55
CA GLN A 177 22.58 -11.66 -14.31
C GLN A 177 21.48 -12.18 -15.22
N VAL A 178 21.03 -13.44 -15.05
CA VAL A 178 19.90 -13.99 -15.81
C VAL A 178 18.66 -14.02 -14.93
N TYR A 179 17.59 -13.38 -15.38
CA TYR A 179 16.34 -13.24 -14.65
C TYR A 179 15.19 -13.97 -15.35
N ALA A 180 14.31 -14.54 -14.54
CA ALA A 180 13.05 -15.13 -14.97
C ALA A 180 11.91 -14.62 -14.10
N LEU A 181 10.68 -14.56 -14.62
CA LEU A 181 9.52 -14.34 -13.76
C LEU A 181 9.37 -15.54 -12.82
N SER A 182 9.07 -15.28 -11.56
CA SER A 182 8.63 -16.33 -10.64
C SER A 182 7.19 -16.74 -10.96
N ASP A 183 6.66 -17.76 -10.28
CA ASP A 183 5.24 -18.13 -10.39
C ASP A 183 4.34 -16.94 -10.02
N ARG A 184 4.68 -16.24 -8.92
CA ARG A 184 4.03 -15.00 -8.50
C ARG A 184 4.15 -13.89 -9.56
N GLY A 185 5.33 -13.73 -10.16
CA GLY A 185 5.56 -12.79 -11.26
C GLY A 185 4.67 -13.05 -12.46
N THR A 186 4.51 -14.32 -12.81
CA THR A 186 3.68 -14.78 -13.93
C THR A 186 2.20 -14.49 -13.66
N LEU A 187 1.70 -14.77 -12.46
CA LEU A 187 0.33 -14.44 -12.05
C LEU A 187 0.08 -12.92 -12.08
N ALA A 188 1.01 -12.14 -11.52
CA ALA A 188 0.94 -10.69 -11.52
C ALA A 188 0.90 -10.08 -12.93
N VAL A 189 1.64 -10.64 -13.88
CA VAL A 189 1.57 -10.22 -15.29
C VAL A 189 0.20 -10.53 -15.90
N GLN A 190 -0.40 -11.68 -15.59
CA GLN A 190 -1.74 -12.01 -16.10
C GLN A 190 -2.78 -11.02 -15.58
N GLU A 191 -2.67 -10.62 -14.31
CA GLU A 191 -3.51 -9.57 -13.74
C GLU A 191 -3.30 -8.21 -14.42
N LEU A 192 -2.04 -7.81 -14.67
CA LEU A 192 -1.72 -6.60 -15.44
C LEU A 192 -2.34 -6.64 -16.83
N ALA A 193 -2.27 -7.77 -17.52
CA ALA A 193 -2.86 -7.93 -18.86
C ALA A 193 -4.39 -7.81 -18.85
N ARG A 194 -5.06 -8.35 -17.82
CA ARG A 194 -6.52 -8.19 -17.62
C ARG A 194 -6.87 -6.73 -17.36
N TYR A 195 -6.14 -6.07 -16.46
CA TYR A 195 -6.30 -4.65 -16.16
C TYR A 195 -6.13 -3.77 -17.42
N ASP A 196 -5.06 -4.00 -18.19
CA ASP A 196 -4.79 -3.27 -19.43
C ASP A 196 -5.86 -3.54 -20.52
N ALA A 197 -6.49 -4.72 -20.52
CA ALA A 197 -7.61 -5.04 -21.41
C ALA A 197 -8.90 -4.31 -20.98
N ALA A 198 -9.18 -4.26 -19.68
CA ALA A 198 -10.33 -3.57 -19.10
C ALA A 198 -10.30 -2.06 -19.40
N ILE A 199 -9.12 -1.44 -19.25
CA ILE A 199 -8.91 -0.02 -19.60
C ILE A 199 -9.16 0.21 -21.10
N ARG A 200 -8.61 -0.62 -21.98
CA ARG A 200 -8.73 -0.46 -23.43
C ARG A 200 -10.17 -0.59 -23.94
N GLN A 201 -11.02 -1.35 -23.26
CA GLN A 201 -12.42 -1.56 -23.64
C GLN A 201 -13.36 -0.46 -23.13
N GLY A 202 -12.85 0.63 -22.56
CA GLY A 202 -13.66 1.78 -22.15
C GLY A 202 -14.31 1.63 -20.78
N GLY A 203 -13.68 0.89 -19.87
CA GLY A 203 -14.23 0.68 -18.52
C GLY A 203 -15.40 -0.31 -18.51
N VAL A 204 -15.42 -1.26 -19.44
CA VAL A 204 -16.34 -2.39 -19.38
C VAL A 204 -15.94 -3.25 -18.18
N ASP A 205 -16.96 -3.49 -17.36
CA ASP A 205 -16.99 -4.32 -16.17
C ASP A 205 -16.17 -5.60 -16.32
N VAL A 206 -14.89 -5.53 -15.96
CA VAL A 206 -14.15 -6.69 -15.48
C VAL A 206 -14.52 -6.75 -14.01
N GLY A 207 -15.76 -7.15 -13.76
CA GLY A 207 -16.32 -7.28 -12.42
C GLY A 207 -15.31 -8.04 -11.59
N ASP A 208 -14.82 -7.37 -10.55
CA ASP A 208 -13.80 -7.78 -9.58
C ASP A 208 -13.30 -9.22 -9.76
N THR A 209 -12.58 -9.45 -10.86
CA THR A 209 -11.75 -10.63 -11.00
C THR A 209 -10.33 -10.18 -10.72
N SER A 210 -10.13 -9.61 -9.52
CA SER A 210 -9.06 -10.18 -8.71
C SER A 210 -9.19 -11.69 -8.90
N ILE A 211 -8.12 -12.43 -9.16
CA ILE A 211 -8.21 -13.83 -8.76
C ILE A 211 -8.57 -13.70 -7.29
N VAL A 212 -9.84 -13.91 -6.95
CA VAL A 212 -10.25 -14.12 -5.58
C VAL A 212 -9.52 -15.42 -5.34
N ALA A 213 -8.27 -15.32 -4.92
CA ALA A 213 -7.66 -16.40 -4.17
C ALA A 213 -8.74 -16.64 -3.14
N ASP A 214 -9.40 -17.79 -3.23
CA ASP A 214 -10.55 -18.06 -2.39
C ASP A 214 -10.06 -17.77 -0.97
N THR A 215 -10.61 -16.72 -0.34
CA THR A 215 -10.11 -16.32 0.97
C THR A 215 -10.97 -16.96 2.01
N VAL A 216 -10.34 -17.64 2.96
CA VAL A 216 -11.02 -18.19 4.12
C VAL A 216 -10.71 -17.31 5.32
N THR A 217 -11.74 -16.69 5.88
CA THR A 217 -11.58 -15.84 7.06
C THR A 217 -11.44 -16.70 8.33
N ARG A 218 -10.38 -16.49 9.11
CA ARG A 218 -10.16 -17.16 10.40
C ARG A 218 -9.93 -16.16 11.51
N ARG A 219 -10.48 -16.46 12.69
CA ARG A 219 -10.34 -15.59 13.85
C ARG A 219 -9.07 -15.89 14.64
N LEU A 220 -8.13 -14.96 14.57
CA LEU A 220 -6.93 -14.93 15.42
C LEU A 220 -7.30 -14.39 16.81
N VAL A 221 -6.86 -15.07 17.86
CA VAL A 221 -7.15 -14.72 19.26
C VAL A 221 -5.86 -14.65 20.07
N LEU A 222 -5.71 -13.57 20.83
CA LEU A 222 -4.70 -13.39 21.87
C LEU A 222 -5.40 -13.35 23.24
N VAL A 223 -4.98 -14.22 24.16
CA VAL A 223 -5.48 -14.28 25.53
C VAL A 223 -4.36 -13.91 26.50
N LEU A 224 -4.65 -12.96 27.39
CA LEU A 224 -3.75 -12.46 28.42
C LEU A 224 -4.39 -12.58 29.81
N PRO A 225 -3.61 -12.70 30.89
CA PRO A 225 -4.11 -12.43 32.23
C PRO A 225 -4.69 -11.01 32.29
N SER A 226 -5.80 -10.82 32.99
CA SER A 226 -6.44 -9.50 33.13
C SER A 226 -5.59 -8.49 33.90
N ARG A 227 -4.55 -8.97 34.58
CA ARG A 227 -3.60 -8.16 35.33
C ARG A 227 -2.19 -8.70 35.13
N LEU A 228 -1.31 -7.85 34.62
CA LEU A 228 0.12 -8.12 34.49
C LEU A 228 0.88 -7.40 35.61
N VAL A 229 1.95 -8.03 36.10
CA VAL A 229 2.78 -7.48 37.19
C VAL A 229 4.22 -7.36 36.70
N ALA A 230 4.83 -6.19 36.92
CA ALA A 230 6.20 -5.90 36.51
C ALA A 230 7.17 -6.93 37.10
N GLY A 231 8.03 -7.50 36.24
CA GLY A 231 9.04 -8.49 36.64
C GLY A 231 8.50 -9.89 36.97
N GLN A 232 7.21 -10.15 36.77
CA GLN A 232 6.63 -11.49 36.94
C GLN A 232 6.25 -12.11 35.59
N SER A 233 6.69 -13.34 35.34
CA SER A 233 6.34 -14.06 34.10
C SER A 233 4.85 -14.35 34.05
N ALA A 234 4.22 -14.05 32.90
CA ALA A 234 2.82 -14.30 32.62
C ALA A 234 2.69 -15.16 31.34
N LYS A 235 1.66 -16.01 31.28
CA LYS A 235 1.39 -16.84 30.11
C LYS A 235 0.36 -16.16 29.20
N ALA A 236 0.79 -15.74 28.03
CA ALA A 236 -0.08 -15.39 26.91
C ALA A 236 -0.43 -16.66 26.12
N ARG A 237 -1.64 -16.72 25.55
CA ARG A 237 -2.01 -17.76 24.57
C ARG A 237 -2.40 -17.10 23.27
N ILE A 238 -1.86 -17.60 22.17
CA ILE A 238 -2.11 -17.06 20.83
C ILE A 238 -2.52 -18.22 19.94
N GLY A 239 -3.56 -18.02 19.14
CA GLY A 239 -4.02 -19.06 18.25
C GLY A 239 -5.23 -18.66 17.42
N PHE A 240 -5.80 -19.66 16.78
CA PHE A 240 -6.96 -19.56 15.91
C PHE A 240 -8.11 -20.36 16.49
N ASN A 241 -9.31 -19.80 16.38
CA ASN A 241 -10.52 -20.57 16.64
C ASN A 241 -10.68 -21.68 15.58
N ALA A 242 -11.52 -22.67 15.90
CA ALA A 242 -12.00 -23.61 14.89
C ALA A 242 -12.69 -22.85 13.74
N ALA A 243 -12.65 -23.42 12.54
CA ALA A 243 -13.32 -22.88 11.37
C ALA A 243 -14.83 -22.81 11.59
N ASP A 244 -15.44 -21.70 11.16
CA ASP A 244 -16.89 -21.64 11.00
C ASP A 244 -17.32 -22.49 9.78
N ALA A 245 -18.59 -22.86 9.71
CA ALA A 245 -19.11 -23.74 8.66
C ALA A 245 -18.85 -23.22 7.23
N ASP A 246 -18.81 -21.90 7.06
CA ASP A 246 -18.59 -21.23 5.77
C ASP A 246 -17.12 -20.87 5.53
N ASN A 247 -16.24 -21.12 6.50
CA ASN A 247 -14.82 -20.72 6.49
C ASN A 247 -13.89 -21.92 6.71
N THR A 248 -14.20 -23.05 6.08
CA THR A 248 -13.37 -24.26 6.15
C THR A 248 -12.22 -24.18 5.15
N LEU A 249 -11.02 -24.48 5.62
CA LEU A 249 -9.86 -24.68 4.76
C LEU A 249 -10.03 -25.99 3.97
N PRO A 250 -9.80 -25.97 2.64
CA PRO A 250 -9.84 -27.17 1.81
C PRO A 250 -8.66 -28.11 2.10
N GLU A 251 -7.51 -27.53 2.42
CA GLU A 251 -6.27 -28.23 2.78
C GLU A 251 -5.61 -27.57 3.99
N GLU A 252 -4.68 -28.27 4.64
CA GLU A 252 -3.92 -27.71 5.76
C GLU A 252 -3.02 -26.56 5.28
N THR A 253 -2.96 -25.47 6.05
CA THR A 253 -2.22 -24.26 5.67
C THR A 253 -1.17 -23.93 6.72
N ASP A 254 0.09 -23.82 6.31
CA ASP A 254 1.16 -23.42 7.21
C ASP A 254 1.19 -21.89 7.39
N VAL A 255 1.23 -21.46 8.65
CA VAL A 255 1.35 -20.05 9.02
C VAL A 255 2.49 -19.86 10.02
N VAL A 256 3.10 -18.68 9.98
CA VAL A 256 4.05 -18.21 10.98
C VAL A 256 3.44 -17.05 11.74
N VAL A 257 3.34 -17.23 13.06
CA VAL A 257 2.94 -16.18 13.99
C VAL A 257 4.19 -15.58 14.60
N ARG A 258 4.49 -14.34 14.24
CA ARG A 258 5.59 -13.55 14.80
C ARG A 258 5.08 -12.70 15.95
N THR A 259 5.77 -12.78 17.09
CA THR A 259 5.38 -12.10 18.31
C THR A 259 6.52 -11.25 18.85
N SER A 260 6.20 -10.07 19.37
CA SER A 260 7.16 -9.24 20.13
C SER A 260 6.45 -8.42 21.20
N VAL A 261 7.18 -8.05 22.24
CA VAL A 261 6.67 -7.30 23.38
C VAL A 261 7.49 -6.02 23.54
N LEU A 262 6.83 -4.87 23.35
CA LEU A 262 7.42 -3.58 23.73
C LEU A 262 7.25 -3.38 25.24
N ASN A 263 8.28 -2.84 25.89
CA ASN A 263 8.35 -2.64 27.34
C ASN A 263 8.34 -3.94 28.17
N GLY A 264 8.71 -5.07 27.57
CA GLY A 264 8.83 -6.36 28.24
C GLY A 264 9.64 -7.35 27.40
N GLU A 265 9.61 -8.63 27.79
CA GLU A 265 10.20 -9.72 27.03
C GLU A 265 9.12 -10.67 26.47
N PRO A 266 9.32 -11.25 25.26
CA PRO A 266 10.49 -11.08 24.40
C PRO A 266 10.52 -9.72 23.69
N SER A 267 11.62 -8.98 23.86
CA SER A 267 11.84 -7.68 23.24
C SER A 267 12.18 -7.79 21.74
N SER A 268 12.74 -8.94 21.33
CA SER A 268 12.94 -9.31 19.93
C SER A 268 11.79 -10.16 19.40
N ALA A 269 11.60 -10.10 18.08
CA ALA A 269 10.60 -10.92 17.39
C ALA A 269 10.90 -12.41 17.57
N LYS A 270 9.87 -13.17 17.95
CA LYS A 270 9.88 -14.64 18.01
C LYS A 270 8.83 -15.21 17.07
N ASP A 271 9.28 -16.13 16.22
CA ASP A 271 8.45 -16.78 15.22
C ASP A 271 7.97 -18.15 15.73
N HIS A 272 6.69 -18.41 15.53
CA HIS A 272 6.04 -19.67 15.87
C HIS A 272 5.33 -20.21 14.63
N ALA A 273 5.79 -21.35 14.12
CA ALA A 273 5.12 -22.04 13.03
C ALA A 273 3.89 -22.80 13.57
N LEU A 274 2.78 -22.72 12.85
CA LEU A 274 1.55 -23.46 13.10
C LEU A 274 1.06 -24.02 11.78
N THR A 275 0.64 -25.28 11.78
CA THR A 275 -0.14 -25.86 10.69
C THR A 275 -1.61 -25.70 11.03
N LEU A 276 -2.33 -24.88 10.26
CA LEU A 276 -3.75 -24.61 10.47
C LEU A 276 -4.60 -25.64 9.73
N GLN A 277 -5.51 -26.23 10.50
CA GLN A 277 -6.59 -27.09 10.02
C GLN A 277 -7.93 -26.43 10.35
N ASN A 278 -9.04 -27.16 10.21
CA ASN A 278 -10.37 -26.66 10.59
C ASN A 278 -10.61 -26.69 12.11
N ASP A 279 -9.76 -27.38 12.89
CA ASP A 279 -9.79 -27.34 14.35
C ASP A 279 -9.07 -26.10 14.92
N ALA A 280 -9.29 -25.83 16.21
CA ALA A 280 -8.60 -24.75 16.92
C ALA A 280 -7.13 -25.11 17.15
N ALA A 281 -6.22 -24.19 16.81
CA ALA A 281 -4.78 -24.35 16.98
C ALA A 281 -4.23 -23.18 17.80
N HIS A 282 -3.41 -23.45 18.82
CA HIS A 282 -2.84 -22.40 19.66
C HIS A 282 -1.50 -22.81 20.28
N PHE A 283 -0.73 -21.81 20.70
CA PHE A 283 0.47 -21.99 21.49
C PHE A 283 0.48 -21.02 22.68
N ALA A 284 1.33 -21.32 23.66
CA ALA A 284 1.57 -20.44 24.79
C ALA A 284 2.90 -19.70 24.62
N LEU A 285 2.92 -18.43 25.00
CA LEU A 285 4.10 -17.59 25.04
C LEU A 285 4.28 -17.06 26.46
N ASP A 286 5.45 -17.29 27.04
CA ASP A 286 5.82 -16.63 28.29
C ASP A 286 6.24 -15.18 27.99
N ILE A 287 5.56 -14.24 28.64
CA ILE A 287 5.85 -12.82 28.58
C ILE A 287 6.34 -12.33 29.94
N LEU A 288 7.31 -11.42 29.93
CA LEU A 288 7.81 -10.79 31.16
C LEU A 288 7.63 -9.27 31.05
N PRO A 289 6.60 -8.69 31.69
CA PRO A 289 6.40 -7.25 31.69
C PRO A 289 7.58 -6.53 32.38
N GLY A 290 8.07 -5.44 31.78
CA GLY A 290 9.09 -4.58 32.37
C GLY A 290 8.52 -3.65 33.45
N GLN A 291 9.36 -2.76 33.99
CA GLN A 291 8.96 -1.75 34.99
C GLN A 291 8.30 -0.52 34.33
N TYR A 292 7.26 -0.77 33.54
CA TYR A 292 6.46 0.26 32.88
C TYR A 292 5.01 0.15 33.33
N THR A 293 4.19 1.16 33.06
CA THR A 293 2.74 1.12 33.34
C THR A 293 1.95 0.32 32.31
N GLN A 294 2.57 0.04 31.15
CA GLN A 294 1.92 -0.64 30.03
C GLN A 294 2.95 -1.38 29.18
N ILE A 295 2.55 -2.54 28.66
CA ILE A 295 3.26 -3.25 27.59
C ILE A 295 2.41 -3.27 26.33
N ARG A 296 3.07 -3.37 25.16
CA ARG A 296 2.41 -3.60 23.88
C ARG A 296 2.84 -4.93 23.32
N LEU A 297 1.90 -5.85 23.16
CA LEU A 297 2.12 -7.09 22.43
C LEU A 297 1.79 -6.86 20.95
N ARG A 298 2.75 -7.20 20.09
CA ARG A 298 2.58 -7.24 18.64
C ARG A 298 2.49 -8.68 18.20
N VAL A 299 1.45 -9.00 17.45
CA VAL A 299 1.24 -10.30 16.80
C VAL A 299 1.09 -10.04 15.31
N GLU A 300 1.98 -10.62 14.51
CA GLU A 300 1.92 -10.58 13.04
C GLU A 300 1.77 -12.00 12.52
N VAL A 301 0.94 -12.19 11.51
CA VAL A 301 0.70 -13.51 10.92
C VAL A 301 1.11 -13.48 9.46
N PHE A 302 1.87 -14.49 9.09
CA PHE A 302 2.32 -14.73 7.73
C PHE A 302 1.83 -16.11 7.28
N GLN A 303 1.33 -16.20 6.07
CA GLN A 303 1.06 -17.47 5.41
C GLN A 303 2.30 -17.93 4.64
N LEU A 304 2.63 -19.21 4.77
CA LEU A 304 3.68 -19.86 3.99
C LEU A 304 3.04 -20.58 2.81
N TRP A 305 3.56 -20.33 1.61
CA TRP A 305 3.19 -21.09 0.42
C TRP A 305 4.09 -22.33 0.27
N PRO A 306 3.75 -23.28 -0.62
CA PRO A 306 4.57 -24.47 -0.87
C PRO A 306 6.03 -24.17 -1.23
N ASN A 307 6.28 -22.99 -1.80
CA ASN A 307 7.62 -22.46 -1.98
C ASN A 307 8.07 -21.70 -0.71
N PRO A 308 9.14 -22.14 -0.02
CA PRO A 308 9.56 -21.57 1.27
C PRO A 308 10.00 -20.10 1.19
N GLU A 309 10.23 -19.56 0.00
CA GLU A 309 10.55 -18.15 -0.22
C GLU A 309 9.30 -17.25 -0.29
N ASP A 310 8.12 -17.84 -0.46
CA ASP A 310 6.86 -17.14 -0.63
C ASP A 310 6.13 -17.00 0.72
N ILE A 311 6.50 -15.94 1.46
CA ILE A 311 5.89 -15.56 2.73
C ILE A 311 4.96 -14.37 2.52
N THR A 312 3.66 -14.54 2.76
CA THR A 312 2.66 -13.48 2.58
C THR A 312 2.12 -12.99 3.91
N PRO A 313 2.22 -11.68 4.25
CA PRO A 313 1.56 -11.16 5.45
C PRO A 313 0.05 -11.18 5.27
N ILE A 314 -0.66 -11.80 6.21
CA ILE A 314 -2.12 -12.02 6.15
C ILE A 314 -2.89 -11.31 7.27
N GLY A 315 -2.18 -10.65 8.18
CA GLY A 315 -2.82 -9.84 9.23
C GLY A 315 -2.02 -9.79 10.52
N GLY A 316 -2.68 -9.34 11.58
CA GLY A 316 -2.07 -9.22 12.89
C GLY A 316 -2.87 -8.32 13.81
N MET A 317 -2.39 -8.18 15.05
CA MET A 317 -2.97 -7.27 16.03
C MET A 317 -1.90 -6.66 16.93
N TYR A 318 -2.22 -5.51 17.51
CA TYR A 318 -1.47 -4.88 18.59
C TYR A 318 -2.38 -4.74 19.79
N VAL A 319 -1.91 -5.19 20.95
CA VAL A 319 -2.67 -5.11 22.21
C VAL A 319 -1.82 -4.42 23.26
N ASP A 320 -2.36 -3.32 23.76
CA ASP A 320 -1.82 -2.62 24.91
C ASP A 320 -2.44 -3.19 26.19
N ALA A 321 -1.58 -3.60 27.13
CA ALA A 321 -2.01 -4.21 28.39
C ALA A 321 -1.36 -3.50 29.58
N ASP A 322 -2.17 -3.14 30.56
CA ASP A 322 -1.72 -2.45 31.76
C ASP A 322 -0.85 -3.35 32.64
N VAL A 323 0.20 -2.75 33.19
CA VAL A 323 1.16 -3.41 34.08
C VAL A 323 1.15 -2.73 35.44
N HIS A 324 1.01 -3.54 36.47
CA HIS A 324 1.03 -3.11 37.86
C HIS A 324 2.42 -3.31 38.46
N ALA A 325 2.80 -2.41 39.38
CA ALA A 325 4.10 -2.49 40.05
C ALA A 325 4.19 -3.70 41.01
N ASP A 326 3.08 -4.10 41.62
CA ASP A 326 2.99 -5.17 42.61
C ASP A 326 1.63 -5.90 42.57
N GLY A 327 1.56 -7.01 43.31
CA GLY A 327 0.39 -7.87 43.44
C GLY A 327 0.55 -9.24 42.80
N GLU A 328 -0.54 -10.00 42.83
CA GLU A 328 -0.66 -11.29 42.14
C GLU A 328 -1.17 -11.08 40.70
N PRO A 329 -0.66 -11.86 39.72
CA PRO A 329 -1.23 -11.90 38.38
C PRO A 329 -2.73 -12.21 38.43
N GLY A 330 -3.47 -11.63 37.49
CA GLY A 330 -4.93 -11.80 37.45
C GLY A 330 -5.29 -13.26 37.17
N ALA A 331 -6.16 -13.85 38.01
CA ALA A 331 -6.69 -15.19 37.78
C ALA A 331 -7.67 -15.23 36.58
N SER A 332 -8.34 -14.12 36.30
CA SER A 332 -9.16 -13.93 35.11
C SER A 332 -8.32 -13.66 33.87
N GLN A 333 -8.83 -14.06 32.71
CA GLN A 333 -8.21 -13.83 31.41
C GLN A 333 -9.05 -12.85 30.58
N VAL A 334 -8.38 -12.09 29.72
CA VAL A 334 -8.99 -11.19 28.73
C VAL A 334 -8.55 -11.68 27.35
N ALA A 335 -9.51 -11.79 26.44
CA ALA A 335 -9.28 -12.22 25.07
C ALA A 335 -9.49 -11.05 24.10
N TYR A 336 -8.57 -10.93 23.16
CA TYR A 336 -8.59 -10.00 22.05
C TYR A 336 -8.64 -10.83 20.77
N GLY A 337 -9.44 -10.42 19.79
CA GLY A 337 -9.56 -11.17 18.55
C GLY A 337 -9.72 -10.27 17.33
N ILE A 338 -9.18 -10.72 16.22
CA ILE A 338 -9.31 -10.11 14.90
C ILE A 338 -9.54 -11.22 13.88
N ASP A 339 -10.31 -10.90 12.85
CA ASP A 339 -10.51 -11.80 11.72
C ASP A 339 -9.38 -11.55 10.72
N ILE A 340 -8.78 -12.61 10.19
CA ILE A 340 -7.72 -12.55 9.19
C ILE A 340 -8.08 -13.42 7.99
N ASP A 341 -7.67 -13.01 6.80
CA ASP A 341 -8.01 -13.68 5.55
C ASP A 341 -6.83 -14.54 5.10
N LEU A 342 -7.06 -15.86 5.07
CA LEU A 342 -6.12 -16.84 4.53
C LEU A 342 -6.39 -17.01 3.04
N ASN A 343 -5.35 -17.03 2.22
CA ASN A 343 -5.49 -17.36 0.79
C ASN A 343 -5.55 -18.88 0.65
N VAL A 344 -6.57 -19.46 0.03
CA VAL A 344 -6.63 -20.91 -0.22
C VAL A 344 -6.42 -21.29 -1.68
#